data_AF-A0A1Q5DVU2-F1
#
_entry.id   AF-A0A1Q5DVU2-F1
#
_cell.length_a   1.000
_cell.length_b   1.000
_cell.length_c   1.000
_cell.angle_alpha   90.00
_cell.angle_beta   90.00
_cell.angle_gamma   90.00
#
_symmetry.space_group_name_H-M   'P 1'
#
loop_
_entity.id
_entity.type
_entity.pdbx_description
1 polymer ?
#
loop_
_entity_poly.entity_id
_entity_poly.type
_entity_poly.pdbx_seq_one_letter_code
_entity_poly.pdbx_strand_id
1 'polypeptide(L)'
;MLKKPGLTHDEHVQLGQVLAGIRNQLGHERTALLNAYPQTGTKSAPAHQLRVAIDALDKARYALENAAFAEHPEEASKADYFPPTECRAVVVLPEQSAGAQPVLPT
;
A
#
# COMPACT_ATOMS: atom_id res chain seq x y z
N MET A 1 23.80 -26.00 1.90
CA MET A 1 22.56 -25.20 1.91
C MET A 1 22.46 -24.46 0.59
N LEU A 2 21.41 -24.67 -0.22
CA LEU A 2 21.17 -23.80 -1.37
C LEU A 2 20.71 -22.43 -0.85
N LYS A 3 21.43 -21.35 -1.20
CA LYS A 3 20.89 -20.00 -1.04
C LYS A 3 19.79 -19.80 -2.09
N LYS A 4 18.65 -19.27 -1.68
CA LYS A 4 17.63 -18.79 -2.64
C LYS A 4 18.26 -17.67 -3.47
N PRO A 5 17.95 -17.57 -4.77
CA PRO A 5 18.65 -16.68 -5.70
C PRO A 5 18.45 -15.17 -5.40
N GLY A 6 17.53 -14.79 -4.51
CA GLY A 6 17.16 -13.39 -4.32
C GLY A 6 16.14 -12.93 -5.36
N LEU A 7 15.76 -11.66 -5.32
CA LEU A 7 14.96 -11.02 -6.38
C LEU A 7 15.91 -10.39 -7.40
N THR A 8 15.52 -10.32 -8.66
CA THR A 8 16.18 -9.45 -9.64
C THR A 8 15.93 -7.98 -9.30
N HIS A 9 16.74 -7.06 -9.85
CA HIS A 9 16.51 -5.63 -9.65
C HIS A 9 15.12 -5.20 -10.17
N ASP A 10 14.71 -5.68 -11.35
CA ASP A 10 13.37 -5.40 -11.89
C ASP A 10 12.23 -5.89 -10.97
N GLU A 11 12.40 -7.06 -10.34
CA GLU A 11 11.44 -7.59 -9.37
C GLU A 11 11.37 -6.71 -8.11
N HIS A 12 12.50 -6.17 -7.66
CA HIS A 12 12.55 -5.20 -6.56
C HIS A 12 11.81 -3.91 -6.91
N VAL A 13 12.03 -3.36 -8.11
CA VAL A 13 11.32 -2.16 -8.60
C VAL A 13 9.82 -2.41 -8.64
N GLN A 14 9.38 -3.52 -9.26
CA GLN A 14 7.97 -3.84 -9.35
C GLN A 14 7.33 -3.97 -7.95
N LEU A 15 7.99 -4.68 -7.03
CA LEU A 15 7.48 -4.86 -5.68
C LEU A 15 7.42 -3.54 -4.91
N GLY A 16 8.42 -2.67 -5.06
CA GLY A 16 8.45 -1.34 -4.46
C GLY A 16 7.30 -0.45 -4.94
N GLN A 17 7.00 -0.47 -6.25
CA GLN A 17 5.84 0.25 -6.83
C GLN A 17 4.50 -0.26 -6.28
N VAL A 18 4.35 -1.60 -6.15
CA VAL A 18 3.15 -2.22 -5.58
C VAL A 18 2.95 -1.83 -4.11
N LEU A 19 3.98 -1.99 -3.28
CA LEU A 19 3.90 -1.66 -1.86
C LEU A 19 3.63 -0.17 -1.62
N ALA A 20 4.27 0.71 -2.40
CA ALA A 20 4.02 2.14 -2.36
C ALA A 20 2.58 2.49 -2.77
N GLY A 21 2.04 1.81 -3.79
CA GLY A 21 0.65 1.94 -4.23
C GLY A 21 -0.37 1.55 -3.17
N ILE A 22 -0.21 0.36 -2.58
CA ILE A 22 -1.08 -0.13 -1.50
C ILE A 22 -1.02 0.82 -0.30
N ARG A 23 0.18 1.22 0.12
CA ARG A 23 0.37 2.18 1.21
C ARG A 23 -0.35 3.50 0.93
N ASN A 24 -0.29 3.98 -0.32
CA ASN A 24 -1.00 5.19 -0.73
C ASN A 24 -2.52 5.03 -0.61
N GLN A 25 -3.08 3.93 -1.13
CA GLN A 25 -4.52 3.65 -1.03
C GLN A 25 -4.98 3.58 0.42
N LEU A 26 -4.27 2.83 1.29
CA LEU A 26 -4.61 2.75 2.71
C LEU A 26 -4.56 4.12 3.39
N GLY A 27 -3.66 5.01 2.96
CA GLY A 27 -3.61 6.40 3.43
C GLY A 27 -4.86 7.21 3.07
N HIS A 28 -5.38 7.03 1.85
CA HIS A 28 -6.64 7.63 1.43
C HIS A 28 -7.82 7.10 2.24
N GLU A 29 -7.95 5.78 2.37
CA GLU A 29 -9.04 5.16 3.13
C GLU A 29 -8.99 5.54 4.61
N ARG A 30 -7.80 5.62 5.20
CA ARG A 30 -7.63 6.09 6.57
C ARG A 30 -8.10 7.52 6.73
N THR A 31 -7.77 8.40 5.78
CA THR A 31 -8.25 9.79 5.78
C THR A 31 -9.78 9.85 5.71
N ALA A 32 -10.40 9.05 4.83
CA ALA A 32 -11.86 8.96 4.74
C ALA A 32 -12.50 8.52 6.07
N LEU A 33 -11.93 7.51 6.73
CA LEU A 33 -12.40 7.05 8.04
C LEU A 33 -12.26 8.11 9.14
N LEU A 34 -11.16 8.86 9.15
CA LEU A 34 -10.93 9.93 10.13
C LEU A 34 -11.87 11.13 9.92
N ASN A 35 -12.36 11.32 8.70
CA ASN A 35 -13.37 12.33 8.40
C ASN A 35 -14.79 11.85 8.77
N ALA A 36 -15.06 10.54 8.66
CA ALA A 36 -16.38 9.95 8.89
C ALA A 36 -16.65 9.59 10.36
N TYR A 37 -15.62 9.25 11.12
CA TYR A 37 -15.76 8.68 12.47
C TYR A 37 -14.91 9.42 13.51
N PRO A 38 -15.34 9.43 14.80
CA PRO A 38 -14.53 9.95 15.88
C PRO A 38 -13.18 9.23 15.98
N GLN A 39 -12.14 9.97 16.38
CA GLN A 39 -10.78 9.42 16.51
C GLN A 39 -10.58 8.63 17.81
N THR A 40 -11.56 8.63 18.72
CA THR A 40 -11.55 7.91 19.99
C THR A 40 -12.75 6.95 20.10
N GLY A 41 -12.64 5.99 21.01
CA GLY A 41 -13.68 4.98 21.24
C GLY A 41 -13.70 3.86 20.19
N THR A 42 -14.72 3.02 20.24
CA THR A 42 -14.80 1.80 19.40
C THR A 42 -14.85 2.09 17.90
N LYS A 43 -15.43 3.23 17.51
CA LYS A 43 -15.53 3.64 16.09
C LYS A 43 -14.19 4.05 15.47
N SER A 44 -13.15 4.32 16.26
CA SER A 44 -11.82 4.66 15.74
C SER A 44 -10.97 3.43 15.37
N ALA A 45 -11.41 2.24 15.78
CA ALA A 45 -10.64 1.00 15.58
C ALA A 45 -10.25 0.75 14.10
N PRO A 46 -11.11 0.96 13.10
CA PRO A 46 -10.73 0.77 11.69
C PRO A 46 -9.58 1.70 11.26
N ALA A 47 -9.66 3.00 11.56
CA ALA A 47 -8.61 3.96 11.21
C ALA A 47 -7.28 3.65 11.93
N HIS A 48 -7.36 3.12 13.15
CA HIS A 48 -6.19 2.66 13.89
C HIS A 48 -5.54 1.43 13.22
N GLN A 49 -6.33 0.45 12.78
CA GLN A 49 -5.78 -0.72 12.09
C GLN A 49 -5.15 -0.37 10.75
N LEU A 50 -5.73 0.56 9.98
CA LEU A 50 -5.11 1.05 8.75
C LEU A 50 -3.77 1.74 9.02
N ARG A 51 -3.63 2.48 10.13
CA ARG A 51 -2.34 3.03 10.55
C ARG A 51 -1.31 1.93 10.79
N VAL A 52 -1.68 0.89 11.54
CA VAL A 52 -0.79 -0.24 11.82
C VAL A 52 -0.34 -0.93 10.53
N ALA A 53 -1.25 -1.11 9.57
CA ALA A 53 -0.92 -1.67 8.25
C ALA A 53 0.04 -0.78 7.46
N ILE A 54 -0.18 0.54 7.46
CA ILE A 54 0.73 1.52 6.83
C ILE A 54 2.13 1.43 7.45
N ASP A 55 2.22 1.40 8.79
CA ASP A 55 3.50 1.30 9.50
C ASP A 55 4.23 -0.02 9.17
N ALA A 56 3.49 -1.12 9.00
CA ALA A 56 4.04 -2.40 8.59
C ALA A 56 4.57 -2.37 7.14
N LEU A 57 3.82 -1.75 6.22
CA LEU A 57 4.24 -1.56 4.83
C LEU A 57 5.50 -0.69 4.74
N ASP A 58 5.57 0.40 5.50
CA ASP A 58 6.75 1.27 5.51
C ASP A 58 7.99 0.51 6.03
N LYS A 59 7.85 -0.31 7.10
CA LYS A 59 8.93 -1.20 7.56
C LYS A 59 9.36 -2.22 6.51
N ALA A 60 8.41 -2.84 5.81
CA ALA A 60 8.71 -3.80 4.74
C ALA A 60 9.48 -3.14 3.59
N ARG A 61 9.09 -1.92 3.19
CA ARG A 61 9.78 -1.14 2.15
C ARG A 61 11.22 -0.81 2.53
N TYR A 62 11.46 -0.37 3.77
CA TYR A 62 12.83 -0.14 4.26
C TYR A 62 13.66 -1.45 4.31
N ALA A 63 13.05 -2.55 4.72
CA ALA A 63 13.76 -3.84 4.77
C ALA A 63 14.16 -4.32 3.37
N LEU A 64 13.26 -4.17 2.38
CA LEU A 64 13.55 -4.51 1.00
C LEU A 64 14.56 -3.56 0.35
N GLU A 65 14.48 -2.25 0.62
CA GLU A 65 15.50 -1.28 0.20
C GLU A 65 16.90 -1.71 0.64
N ASN A 66 17.07 -2.04 1.93
CA ASN A 66 18.34 -2.51 2.45
C ASN A 66 18.79 -3.83 1.79
N ALA A 67 17.85 -4.72 1.49
CA ALA A 67 18.16 -5.97 0.78
C ALA A 67 18.62 -5.69 -0.66
N ALA A 68 17.95 -4.81 -1.40
CA ALA A 68 18.37 -4.44 -2.76
C ALA A 68 19.74 -3.76 -2.78
N PHE A 69 20.06 -2.88 -1.83
CA PHE A 69 21.41 -2.30 -1.75
C PHE A 69 22.49 -3.36 -1.46
N ALA A 70 22.15 -4.46 -0.79
CA ALA A 70 23.07 -5.56 -0.53
C ALA A 70 23.19 -6.52 -1.73
N GLU A 71 22.10 -6.73 -2.47
CA GLU A 71 22.03 -7.66 -3.61
C GLU A 71 22.51 -7.01 -4.92
N HIS A 72 22.20 -5.73 -5.15
CA HIS A 72 22.38 -5.00 -6.40
C HIS A 72 22.97 -3.59 -6.15
N PRO A 73 24.19 -3.47 -5.57
CA PRO A 73 24.71 -2.18 -5.08
C PRO A 73 24.91 -1.10 -6.16
N GLU A 74 25.07 -1.49 -7.43
CA GLU A 74 25.28 -0.55 -8.55
C GLU A 74 23.96 -0.05 -9.18
N GLU A 75 22.86 -0.78 -8.98
CA GLU A 75 21.55 -0.50 -9.59
C GLU A 75 20.52 0.01 -8.58
N ALA A 76 20.59 -0.47 -7.34
CA ALA A 76 19.60 -0.19 -6.31
C ALA A 76 19.47 1.31 -6.02
N SER A 77 18.23 1.77 -5.95
CA SER A 77 17.88 3.14 -5.65
C SER A 77 16.80 3.22 -4.58
N LYS A 78 16.86 4.27 -3.77
CA LYS A 78 15.76 4.59 -2.85
C LYS A 78 14.43 4.78 -3.58
N ALA A 79 14.50 5.27 -4.83
CA ALA A 79 13.33 5.53 -5.66
C ALA A 79 12.55 4.25 -6.00
N ASP A 80 13.19 3.08 -5.95
CA ASP A 80 12.54 1.79 -6.26
C ASP A 80 11.45 1.48 -5.23
N TYR A 81 11.73 1.76 -3.95
CA TYR A 81 10.80 1.53 -2.84
C TYR A 81 10.06 2.76 -2.40
N PHE A 82 10.59 3.96 -2.67
CA PHE A 82 9.99 5.25 -2.37
C PHE A 82 9.71 6.07 -3.64
N PRO A 83 8.95 5.52 -4.61
CA PRO A 83 8.74 6.16 -5.89
C PRO A 83 7.84 7.40 -5.79
N PRO A 84 7.96 8.32 -6.77
CA PRO A 84 7.00 9.38 -6.96
C PRO A 84 5.61 8.80 -7.28
N THR A 85 4.56 9.60 -7.11
CA THR A 85 3.18 9.09 -7.10
C THR A 85 2.78 8.45 -8.43
N GLU A 86 3.24 8.99 -9.55
CA GLU A 86 3.00 8.51 -10.92
C GLU A 86 3.56 7.11 -11.20
N CYS A 87 4.54 6.67 -10.42
CA CYS A 87 5.16 5.34 -10.56
C CYS A 87 4.55 4.30 -9.62
N ARG A 88 3.59 4.68 -8.76
CA ARG A 88 2.96 3.75 -7.80
C ARG A 88 1.89 2.92 -8.50
N ALA A 89 1.77 1.66 -8.09
CA ALA A 89 0.65 0.85 -8.52
C ALA A 89 -0.69 1.48 -8.07
N VAL A 90 -1.70 1.43 -8.94
CA VAL A 90 -3.05 1.94 -8.64
C VAL A 90 -3.95 0.79 -8.22
N VAL A 91 -4.65 0.96 -7.10
CA VAL A 91 -5.70 0.04 -6.67
C VAL A 91 -6.99 0.44 -7.37
N VAL A 92 -7.48 -0.40 -8.28
CA VAL A 92 -8.74 -0.17 -8.99
C VAL A 92 -9.87 -0.83 -8.22
N LEU A 93 -10.84 -0.04 -7.77
CA LEU A 93 -12.08 -0.55 -7.20
C LEU A 93 -13.03 -0.94 -8.34
N PRO A 94 -13.74 -2.08 -8.23
CA PRO A 94 -14.76 -2.44 -9.21
C PRO A 94 -15.86 -1.37 -9.23
N GLU A 95 -16.39 -1.06 -10.42
CA GLU A 95 -17.56 -0.18 -10.53
C GLU A 95 -18.72 -0.78 -9.75
N GLN A 96 -19.30 -0.02 -8.82
CA GLN A 96 -20.58 -0.41 -8.24
C GLN A 96 -21.62 -0.39 -9.35
N SER A 97 -22.17 -1.56 -9.70
CA SER A 97 -23.38 -1.59 -10.52
C SER A 97 -24.47 -0.83 -9.77
N ALA A 98 -24.87 0.33 -10.30
CA ALA A 98 -26.02 1.07 -9.81
C ALA A 98 -27.28 0.19 -9.95
N GLY A 99 -27.69 -0.48 -8.88
CA GLY A 99 -28.65 -1.58 -9.00
C GLY A 99 -29.36 -2.01 -7.72
N ALA A 100 -29.67 -1.08 -6.83
CA ALA A 100 -30.73 -1.24 -5.85
C ALA A 100 -31.48 0.09 -5.72
N GLN A 101 -32.28 0.42 -6.74
CA GLN A 101 -33.28 1.48 -6.58
C GLN A 101 -34.26 1.05 -5.49
N PRO A 102 -34.64 1.92 -4.54
CA PRO A 102 -35.73 1.63 -3.62
C PRO A 102 -37.03 1.55 -4.43
N VAL A 103 -37.64 0.36 -4.48
CA VAL A 103 -38.99 0.19 -5.02
C VAL A 103 -39.94 0.98 -4.12
N LEU A 104 -40.49 2.08 -4.64
CA LEU A 104 -41.58 2.80 -3.98
C LEU A 104 -42.84 1.92 -4.05
N PRO A 105 -43.55 1.70 -2.93
CA PRO A 105 -44.83 1.01 -2.95
C PRO A 105 -45.89 1.88 -3.66
N THR A 106 -46.70 1.22 -4.49
CA THR A 106 -47.89 1.80 -5.15
C THR A 106 -49.11 1.74 -4.24
#